data_AF-A0A8T0NZA8-F1
#
_entry.id   AF-A0A8T0NZA8-F1
#
_cell.length_a   1.000
_cell.length_b   1.000
_cell.length_c   1.000
_cell.angle_alpha   90.00
_cell.angle_beta   90.00
_cell.angle_gamma   90.00
#
_symmetry.space_group_name_H-M   'P 1'
#
loop_
_entity.id
_entity.type
_entity.pdbx_description
1 polymer ?
#
loop_
_entity_poly.entity_id
_entity_poly.type
_entity_poly.pdbx_seq_one_letter_code
_entity_poly.pdbx_strand_id
1 'polypeptide(L)'
;MMQSAVRQQRYKLKKDFFDYVPLHLVRKNFSCKSDTQMENQLAATIEDGQPKSATQVVGVVLHQNTKTNHFLRNVGIQVAKRRTTLQNVLAELEVEKRTNSELQSIVNNQREEMDGLKNQVQGTEQARIKDQENWKKKAELEKKIELLLSQNGQS
;
A
#
# COMPACT_ATOMS: atom_id res chain seq x y z
N MET A 1 -29.56 -58.49 -15.43
CA MET A 1 -29.37 -58.27 -13.97
C MET A 1 -28.31 -57.23 -13.62
N MET A 2 -27.28 -56.97 -14.45
CA MET A 2 -26.19 -56.04 -14.10
C MET A 2 -26.55 -54.54 -14.20
N GLN A 3 -27.43 -54.19 -15.14
CA GLN A 3 -27.90 -52.81 -15.38
C GLN A 3 -28.62 -52.20 -14.15
N SER A 4 -29.37 -53.01 -13.41
CA SER A 4 -30.07 -52.56 -12.20
C SER A 4 -29.09 -52.28 -11.05
N ALA A 5 -28.06 -53.11 -10.87
CA ALA A 5 -27.02 -52.90 -9.87
C ALA A 5 -26.22 -51.61 -10.15
N VAL A 6 -25.81 -51.39 -11.40
CA VAL A 6 -25.10 -50.16 -11.81
C VAL A 6 -25.99 -48.93 -11.61
N ARG A 7 -27.29 -49.01 -11.95
CA ARG A 7 -28.25 -47.93 -11.72
C ARG A 7 -28.36 -47.59 -10.23
N GLN A 8 -28.42 -48.59 -9.35
CA GLN A 8 -28.47 -48.38 -7.90
C GLN A 8 -27.20 -47.73 -7.35
N GLN A 9 -26.01 -48.15 -7.80
CA GLN A 9 -24.75 -47.53 -7.41
C GLN A 9 -24.69 -46.05 -7.85
N ARG A 10 -25.05 -45.77 -9.10
CA ARG A 10 -25.12 -44.38 -9.62
C ARG A 10 -26.11 -43.53 -8.83
N TYR A 11 -27.25 -44.11 -8.43
CA TYR A 11 -28.24 -43.40 -7.63
C TYR A 11 -27.70 -43.05 -6.23
N LYS A 12 -27.02 -44.00 -5.55
CA LYS A 12 -26.38 -43.75 -4.25
C LYS A 12 -25.32 -42.66 -4.35
N LEU A 13 -24.37 -42.81 -5.27
CA LEU A 13 -23.32 -41.81 -5.48
C LEU A 13 -23.88 -40.43 -5.85
N LYS A 14 -24.93 -40.37 -6.68
CA LYS A 14 -25.56 -39.09 -7.02
C LYS A 14 -26.13 -38.41 -5.78
N LYS A 15 -26.78 -39.17 -4.90
CA LYS A 15 -27.35 -38.65 -3.65
C LYS A 15 -26.28 -38.22 -2.65
N ASP A 16 -25.18 -38.99 -2.59
CA ASP A 16 -24.12 -38.75 -1.62
C ASP A 16 -23.18 -37.61 -2.04
N PHE A 17 -23.06 -37.31 -3.33
CA PHE A 17 -22.05 -36.35 -3.83
C PHE A 17 -22.62 -35.12 -4.55
N PHE A 18 -23.89 -35.12 -4.98
CA PHE A 18 -24.45 -34.03 -5.77
C PHE A 18 -25.68 -33.42 -5.11
N ASP A 19 -25.84 -32.11 -5.26
CA ASP A 19 -27.03 -31.40 -4.82
C ASP A 19 -28.26 -31.94 -5.57
N TYR A 20 -29.35 -32.19 -4.85
CA TYR A 20 -30.60 -32.62 -5.44
C TYR A 20 -31.21 -31.48 -6.26
N VAL A 21 -31.15 -31.59 -7.58
CA VAL A 21 -31.82 -30.66 -8.51
C VAL A 21 -33.05 -31.38 -9.10
N PRO A 22 -34.27 -30.96 -8.72
CA PRO A 22 -35.49 -31.50 -9.31
C PRO A 22 -35.50 -31.34 -10.83
N LEU A 23 -35.99 -32.35 -11.56
CA LEU A 23 -35.98 -32.35 -13.03
C LEU A 23 -36.74 -31.15 -13.64
N HIS A 24 -37.79 -30.66 -12.98
CA HIS A 24 -38.53 -29.47 -13.41
C HIS A 24 -37.73 -28.16 -13.26
N LEU A 25 -36.65 -28.18 -12.47
CA LEU A 25 -35.68 -27.09 -12.31
C LEU A 25 -34.46 -27.26 -13.23
N VAL A 26 -34.33 -28.38 -13.95
CA VAL A 26 -33.29 -28.58 -14.97
C VAL A 26 -33.71 -27.82 -16.23
N ARG A 27 -33.22 -26.59 -16.36
CA ARG A 27 -33.50 -25.72 -17.50
C ARG A 27 -32.87 -26.30 -18.77
N LYS A 28 -33.68 -26.46 -19.84
CA LYS A 28 -33.21 -26.93 -21.17
C LYS A 28 -32.43 -25.87 -21.95
N ASN A 29 -32.43 -24.62 -21.49
CA ASN A 29 -31.70 -23.52 -22.10
C ASN A 29 -30.44 -23.25 -21.26
N PHE A 30 -29.28 -23.21 -21.94
CA PHE A 30 -27.92 -23.16 -21.41
C PHE A 30 -27.55 -21.96 -20.52
N SER A 31 -28.51 -21.11 -20.13
CA SER A 31 -28.25 -19.97 -19.25
C SER A 31 -28.01 -20.47 -17.82
N CYS A 32 -26.75 -20.40 -17.39
CA CYS A 32 -26.39 -20.72 -16.01
C CYS A 32 -26.65 -19.50 -15.12
N LYS A 33 -27.20 -19.74 -13.92
CA LYS A 33 -27.61 -18.66 -13.00
C LYS A 33 -26.46 -17.70 -12.64
N SER A 34 -25.22 -18.18 -12.70
CA SER A 34 -24.02 -17.38 -12.48
C SER A 34 -23.79 -16.32 -13.55
N ASP A 35 -24.14 -16.58 -14.81
CA ASP A 35 -23.96 -15.60 -15.90
C ASP A 35 -24.82 -14.36 -15.64
N THR A 36 -26.10 -14.57 -15.38
CA THR A 36 -27.03 -13.49 -15.01
C THR A 36 -26.59 -12.77 -13.73
N GLN A 37 -26.03 -13.51 -12.75
CA GLN A 37 -25.52 -12.90 -11.51
C GLN A 37 -24.28 -12.03 -11.74
N MET A 38 -23.40 -12.41 -12.68
CA MET A 38 -22.23 -11.61 -13.06
C MET A 38 -22.64 -10.36 -13.81
N GLU A 39 -23.55 -10.48 -14.79
CA GLU A 39 -24.10 -9.35 -15.56
C GLU A 39 -24.77 -8.31 -14.63
N ASN A 40 -25.60 -8.78 -13.69
CA ASN A 40 -26.25 -7.90 -12.73
C ASN A 40 -25.24 -7.17 -11.82
N GLN A 41 -24.17 -7.84 -11.39
CA GLN A 41 -23.16 -7.23 -10.54
C GLN A 41 -22.25 -6.23 -11.26
N LEU A 42 -22.06 -6.41 -12.57
CA LEU A 42 -21.37 -5.43 -13.42
C LEU A 42 -22.27 -4.22 -13.68
N ALA A 43 -23.57 -4.43 -13.91
CA ALA A 43 -24.54 -3.37 -14.17
C ALA A 43 -24.84 -2.50 -12.93
N ALA A 44 -24.86 -3.08 -11.73
CA ALA A 44 -25.27 -2.39 -10.50
C ALA A 44 -24.25 -1.39 -9.92
N THR A 45 -23.01 -1.31 -10.44
CA THR A 45 -21.93 -0.49 -9.83
C THR A 45 -21.51 0.73 -10.64
N ILE A 46 -22.39 1.24 -11.48
CA ILE A 46 -22.14 2.47 -12.24
C ILE A 46 -22.36 3.73 -11.37
N GLU A 47 -23.01 3.63 -10.19
CA GLU A 47 -23.42 4.80 -9.41
C GLU A 47 -22.37 5.39 -8.44
N ASP A 48 -21.28 4.67 -8.09
CA ASP A 48 -20.31 5.12 -7.05
C ASP A 48 -18.84 5.16 -7.52
N GLY A 49 -18.61 5.55 -8.77
CA GLY A 49 -17.34 6.16 -9.18
C GLY A 49 -16.16 5.25 -9.55
N GLN A 50 -16.25 3.91 -9.44
CA GLN A 50 -15.26 3.03 -10.08
C GLN A 50 -15.83 1.66 -10.50
N PRO A 51 -15.69 1.25 -11.77
CA PRO A 51 -16.24 -0.02 -12.24
C PRO A 51 -15.51 -1.20 -11.58
N LYS A 52 -16.28 -2.15 -11.03
CA LYS A 52 -15.72 -3.41 -10.54
C LYS A 52 -15.01 -4.13 -11.69
N SER A 53 -13.76 -4.52 -11.46
CA SER A 53 -13.02 -5.35 -12.41
C SER A 53 -13.73 -6.70 -12.59
N ALA A 54 -13.71 -7.25 -13.79
CA ALA A 54 -14.26 -8.57 -14.10
C ALA A 54 -13.74 -9.65 -13.12
N THR A 55 -12.46 -9.59 -12.76
CA THR A 55 -11.83 -10.50 -11.79
C THR A 55 -12.49 -10.43 -10.41
N GLN A 56 -12.86 -9.22 -9.98
CA GLN A 56 -13.51 -9.00 -8.70
C GLN A 56 -14.94 -9.56 -8.69
N VAL A 57 -15.70 -9.32 -9.76
CA VAL A 57 -17.08 -9.83 -9.91
C VAL A 57 -17.09 -11.36 -9.95
N VAL A 58 -16.22 -11.97 -10.76
CA VAL A 58 -16.06 -13.42 -10.81
C VAL A 58 -15.72 -13.98 -9.43
N GLY A 59 -14.80 -13.34 -8.71
CA GLY A 59 -14.43 -13.74 -7.35
C GLY A 59 -15.61 -13.74 -6.37
N VAL A 60 -16.47 -12.72 -6.41
CA VAL A 60 -17.66 -12.62 -5.55
C VAL A 60 -18.70 -13.67 -5.91
N VAL A 61 -19.02 -13.83 -7.20
CA VAL A 61 -20.00 -14.82 -7.68
C VAL A 61 -19.56 -16.24 -7.35
N LEU A 62 -18.30 -16.58 -7.62
CA LEU A 62 -17.75 -17.89 -7.27
C LEU A 62 -17.79 -18.13 -5.76
N HIS A 63 -17.37 -17.14 -4.96
CA HIS A 63 -17.40 -17.27 -3.50
C HIS A 63 -18.82 -17.53 -2.98
N GLN A 64 -19.84 -16.86 -3.53
CA GLN A 64 -21.22 -17.07 -3.08
C GLN A 64 -21.78 -18.44 -3.49
N ASN A 65 -21.46 -18.91 -4.70
CA ASN A 65 -21.99 -20.17 -5.23
C ASN A 65 -21.25 -21.43 -4.74
N THR A 66 -20.03 -21.29 -4.23
CA THR A 66 -19.20 -22.44 -3.79
C THR A 66 -19.28 -22.73 -2.29
N LYS A 67 -19.81 -21.81 -1.47
CA LYS A 67 -19.93 -21.94 0.00
C LYS A 67 -20.67 -23.19 0.46
N THR A 68 -21.74 -23.56 -0.24
CA THR A 68 -22.66 -24.64 0.16
C THR A 68 -22.56 -25.87 -0.76
N ASN A 69 -21.64 -25.87 -1.72
CA ASN A 69 -21.61 -26.90 -2.74
C ASN A 69 -21.18 -28.27 -2.16
N HIS A 70 -22.10 -29.23 -2.18
CA HIS A 70 -21.87 -30.55 -1.57
C HIS A 70 -20.76 -31.34 -2.25
N PHE A 71 -20.67 -31.23 -3.57
CA PHE A 71 -19.65 -31.90 -4.36
C PHE A 71 -18.25 -31.41 -3.98
N LEU A 72 -18.02 -30.08 -4.00
CA LEU A 72 -16.74 -29.47 -3.64
C LEU A 72 -16.31 -29.85 -2.22
N ARG A 73 -17.24 -29.84 -1.26
CA ARG A 73 -16.98 -30.31 0.10
C ARG A 73 -16.52 -31.77 0.12
N ASN A 74 -17.20 -32.64 -0.61
CA ASN A 74 -16.93 -34.08 -0.60
C ASN A 74 -15.65 -34.46 -1.36
N VAL A 75 -15.24 -33.67 -2.36
CA VAL A 75 -13.95 -33.86 -3.05
C VAL A 75 -12.78 -33.17 -2.32
N GLY A 76 -13.01 -32.65 -1.12
CA GLY A 76 -11.97 -32.01 -0.31
C GLY A 76 -11.60 -30.58 -0.75
N ILE A 77 -12.33 -30.01 -1.72
CA ILE A 77 -12.21 -28.61 -2.13
C ILE A 77 -13.09 -27.78 -1.21
N GLN A 78 -12.63 -27.61 0.03
CA GLN A 78 -13.21 -26.60 0.90
C GLN A 78 -12.83 -25.24 0.33
N VAL A 79 -13.79 -24.33 0.24
CA VAL A 79 -13.51 -22.90 0.04
C VAL A 79 -12.74 -22.48 1.29
N ALA A 80 -11.42 -22.70 1.28
CA ALA A 80 -10.57 -22.38 2.39
C ALA A 80 -10.89 -20.93 2.73
N LYS A 81 -11.32 -20.70 3.98
CA LYS A 81 -11.31 -19.38 4.60
C LYS A 81 -10.02 -18.74 4.11
N ARG A 82 -10.11 -17.72 3.25
CA ARG A 82 -8.93 -17.12 2.60
C ARG A 82 -7.91 -16.99 3.71
N ARG A 83 -6.83 -17.76 3.56
CA ARG A 83 -5.84 -17.98 4.62
C ARG A 83 -5.60 -16.62 5.25
N THR A 84 -5.71 -16.60 6.57
CA THR A 84 -5.25 -15.54 7.47
C THR A 84 -4.03 -14.79 6.95
N THR A 85 -3.15 -15.43 6.17
CA THR A 85 -2.06 -14.81 5.39
C THR A 85 -2.42 -13.51 4.66
N LEU A 86 -3.54 -13.38 3.95
CA LEU A 86 -3.85 -12.13 3.24
C LEU A 86 -4.24 -10.99 4.19
N GLN A 87 -5.01 -11.31 5.23
CA GLN A 87 -5.37 -10.35 6.28
C GLN A 87 -4.17 -9.98 7.15
N ASN A 88 -3.28 -10.93 7.43
CA ASN A 88 -2.02 -10.71 8.12
C ASN A 88 -1.11 -9.80 7.29
N VAL A 89 -0.95 -10.08 5.98
CA VAL A 89 -0.16 -9.24 5.06
C VAL A 89 -0.73 -7.82 4.96
N LEU A 90 -2.05 -7.66 4.91
CA LEU A 90 -2.67 -6.33 4.90
C LEU A 90 -2.46 -5.59 6.23
N ALA A 91 -2.52 -6.30 7.36
CA ALA A 91 -2.24 -5.72 8.68
C ALA A 91 -0.77 -5.32 8.82
N GLU A 92 0.16 -6.16 8.36
CA GLU A 92 1.60 -5.86 8.32
C GLU A 92 1.89 -4.65 7.43
N LEU A 93 1.26 -4.56 6.25
CA LEU A 93 1.39 -3.41 5.35
C LEU A 93 0.88 -2.11 5.98
N GLU A 94 -0.22 -2.16 6.72
CA GLU A 94 -0.78 -1.00 7.42
C GLU A 94 0.16 -0.53 8.55
N VAL A 95 0.75 -1.47 9.30
CA VAL A 95 1.77 -1.17 10.31
C VAL A 95 3.02 -0.57 9.67
N GLU A 96 3.51 -1.15 8.59
CA GLU A 96 4.69 -0.66 7.86
C GLU A 96 4.46 0.76 7.35
N LYS A 97 3.29 1.06 6.77
CA LYS A 97 2.94 2.42 6.33
C LYS A 97 3.00 3.44 7.47
N ARG A 98 2.49 3.10 8.65
CA ARG A 98 2.55 3.98 9.82
C ARG A 98 4.00 4.24 10.25
N THR A 99 4.80 3.20 10.36
CA THR A 99 6.22 3.33 10.73
C THR A 99 7.02 4.14 9.69
N ASN A 100 6.70 4.00 8.40
CA ASN A 100 7.35 4.75 7.33
C ASN A 100 6.98 6.24 7.41
N SER A 101 5.72 6.58 7.71
CA SER A 101 5.32 7.97 7.97
C SER A 101 6.06 8.58 9.16
N GLU A 102 6.25 7.82 10.24
CA GLU A 102 7.06 8.27 11.40
C GLU A 102 8.53 8.51 11.01
N LEU A 103 9.14 7.57 10.27
CA LEU A 103 10.51 7.71 9.78
C LEU A 103 10.68 8.93 8.86
N GLN A 104 9.72 9.20 7.98
CA GLN A 104 9.74 10.40 7.13
C GLN A 104 9.71 11.68 7.97
N SER A 105 8.91 11.73 9.03
CA SER A 105 8.91 12.88 9.95
C SER A 105 10.26 13.06 10.64
N ILE A 106 10.89 11.98 11.09
CA ILE A 106 12.20 12.04 11.75
C ILE A 106 13.26 12.57 10.78
N VAL A 107 13.29 12.05 9.55
CA VAL A 107 14.24 12.48 8.53
C VAL A 107 14.07 13.96 8.19
N ASN A 108 12.83 14.44 8.09
CA ASN A 108 12.57 15.86 7.85
C ASN A 108 13.06 16.73 9.00
N ASN A 109 12.76 16.36 10.25
CA ASN A 109 13.22 17.11 11.42
C ASN A 109 14.77 17.15 11.48
N GLN A 110 15.44 16.02 11.27
CA GLN A 110 16.91 15.98 11.24
C GLN A 110 17.49 16.86 10.12
N ARG A 111 16.82 16.92 8.97
CA ARG A 111 17.23 17.79 7.87
C ARG A 111 17.11 19.27 8.25
N GLU A 112 16.03 19.67 8.90
CA GLU A 112 15.84 21.03 9.40
C GLU A 112 16.89 21.42 10.45
N GLU A 113 17.22 20.52 11.38
CA GLU A 113 18.28 20.73 12.37
C GLU A 113 19.66 20.90 11.71
N MET A 114 19.98 20.06 10.73
CA MET A 114 21.24 20.17 9.98
C MET A 114 21.33 21.49 9.21
N ASP A 115 20.24 21.92 8.57
CA ASP A 115 20.21 23.19 7.84
C ASP A 115 20.34 24.38 8.80
N GLY A 116 19.71 24.34 9.98
CA GLY A 116 19.87 25.33 11.04
C GLY A 116 21.31 25.44 11.52
N LEU A 117 21.93 24.31 11.87
CA LEU A 117 23.34 24.24 12.28
C LEU A 117 24.28 24.75 11.18
N LYS A 118 24.03 24.38 9.93
CA LYS A 118 24.82 24.84 8.78
C LYS A 118 24.79 26.35 8.64
N ASN A 119 23.61 26.96 8.74
CA ASN A 119 23.46 28.42 8.67
C ASN A 119 24.16 29.11 9.84
N GLN A 120 24.07 28.55 11.05
CA GLN A 120 24.76 29.09 12.23
C GLN A 120 26.28 29.04 12.05
N VAL A 121 26.84 27.90 11.65
CA VAL A 121 28.29 27.75 11.42
C VAL A 121 28.75 28.72 10.34
N GLN A 122 28.04 28.79 9.21
CA GLN A 122 28.37 29.72 8.13
C GLN A 122 28.32 31.18 8.58
N GLY A 123 27.30 31.57 9.34
CA GLY A 123 27.16 32.93 9.88
C GLY A 123 28.28 33.29 10.86
N THR A 124 28.63 32.38 11.77
CA THR A 124 29.74 32.60 12.71
C THR A 124 31.09 32.74 12.01
N GLU A 125 31.35 31.93 10.98
CA GLU A 125 32.59 32.02 10.23
C GLU A 125 32.65 33.32 9.40
N GLN A 126 31.54 33.74 8.79
CA GLN A 126 31.47 35.02 8.09
C GLN A 126 31.72 36.21 9.03
N ALA A 127 31.15 36.18 10.24
CA ALA A 127 31.39 37.22 11.24
C ALA A 127 32.87 37.27 11.63
N ARG A 128 33.49 36.11 11.88
CA ARG A 128 34.92 36.00 12.22
C ARG A 128 35.83 36.55 11.12
N ILE A 129 35.52 36.27 9.85
CA ILE A 129 36.27 36.81 8.70
C ILE A 129 36.14 38.33 8.65
N LYS A 130 34.93 38.87 8.80
CA LYS A 130 34.68 40.31 8.77
C LYS A 130 35.42 41.04 9.90
N ASP A 131 35.42 40.46 11.10
CA ASP A 131 36.16 41.01 12.25
C ASP A 131 37.68 40.99 12.01
N GLN A 132 38.21 39.92 11.40
CA GLN A 132 39.61 39.84 11.03
C GLN A 132 39.99 40.92 9.99
N GLU A 133 39.15 41.17 8.99
CA GLU A 133 39.36 42.25 8.01
C GLU A 133 39.32 43.64 8.65
N ASN A 134 38.36 43.88 9.54
CA ASN A 134 38.23 45.13 10.27
C ASN A 134 39.46 45.39 11.14
N TRP A 135 39.95 44.37 11.85
CA TRP A 135 41.17 44.47 12.65
C TRP A 135 42.40 44.81 11.80
N LYS A 136 42.56 44.16 10.63
CA LYS A 136 43.64 44.47 9.68
C LYS A 136 43.59 45.93 9.21
N LYS A 137 42.41 46.43 8.85
CA LYS A 137 42.22 47.84 8.44
C LYS A 137 42.58 48.82 9.56
N LYS A 138 42.18 48.51 10.80
CA LYS A 138 42.52 49.34 11.97
C LYS A 138 44.03 49.38 12.20
N ALA A 139 44.70 48.24 12.17
CA ALA A 139 46.15 48.15 12.34
C ALA A 139 46.92 48.91 11.25
N GLU A 140 46.42 48.90 10.01
CA GLU A 140 47.02 49.68 8.92
C GLU A 140 46.85 51.19 9.13
N LEU A 141 45.68 51.61 9.62
CA LEU A 141 45.40 53.02 9.93
C LEU A 141 46.28 53.50 11.10
N GLU A 142 46.44 52.69 12.16
CA GLU A 142 47.37 52.98 13.26
C GLU A 142 48.81 53.13 12.77
N LYS A 143 49.30 52.22 11.92
CA LYS A 143 50.63 52.35 11.31
C LYS A 143 50.79 53.65 10.51
N LYS A 144 49.77 54.06 9.76
CA LYS A 144 49.81 55.34 9.02
C LYS A 144 49.87 56.55 9.95
N ILE A 145 49.16 56.52 11.08
CA ILE A 145 49.22 57.59 12.08
C ILE A 145 50.63 57.67 12.68
N GLU A 146 51.20 56.54 13.08
CA GLU A 146 52.54 56.48 13.66
C GLU A 146 53.62 57.00 12.70
N LEU A 147 53.50 56.67 11.41
CA LEU A 147 54.38 57.19 10.36
C LEU A 147 54.30 58.72 10.24
N LEU A 148 53.09 59.29 10.21
CA LEU A 148 52.88 60.74 10.11
C LEU A 148 53.43 61.48 11.33
N LEU A 149 53.24 60.93 12.54
CA LEU A 149 53.79 61.49 13.77
C LEU A 149 55.33 61.47 13.76
N SER A 150 55.92 60.39 13.24
CA SER A 150 57.37 60.29 13.07
C SER A 150 57.93 61.30 12.06
N GLN A 151 57.18 61.60 11.00
CA GLN A 151 57.56 62.60 9.99
C GLN A 151 57.45 64.04 10.52
N ASN A 152 56.43 64.36 11.32
CA ASN A 152 56.22 65.69 11.87
C ASN A 152 57.08 66.01 13.12
N GLY A 153 57.68 65.00 13.75
CA GLY A 153 58.58 65.17 14.91
C GLY A 153 60.06 65.36 14.56
N GLN A 154 60.43 65.39 13.27
CA GLN A 154 61.80 65.58 12.78
C GLN A 154 62.08 66.92 12.08
N SER A 155 61.17 67.90 12.20
CA SER A 155 61.42 69.33 11.90
C SER A 155 61.63 70.10 13.19
#